data_AF-A0A653DMI1-F1
#
_entry.id   AF-A0A653DMI1-F1
#
_cell.length_a   1.000
_cell.length_b   1.000
_cell.length_c   1.000
_cell.angle_alpha   90.00
_cell.angle_beta   90.00
_cell.angle_gamma   90.00
#
_symmetry.space_group_name_H-M   'P 1'
#
loop_
_entity.id
_entity.type
_entity.pdbx_description
1 polymer ?
#
loop_
_entity_poly.entity_id
_entity_poly.type
_entity_poly.pdbx_seq_one_letter_code
_entity_poly.pdbx_strand_id
1 'polypeptide(L)' 'MNMDMMYEKSAREAFVSKTGHIIVDCGMMESAGNKWLGFSPDGVVLNLNREAIALLEIKCLY' A
#
# COMPACT_ATOMS: atom_id res chain seq x y z
N MET A 1 8.75 2.57 15.01
CA MET A 1 9.68 2.33 13.88
C MET A 1 10.08 0.86 13.74
N ASN A 2 10.53 0.16 14.78
CA ASN A 2 10.92 -1.26 14.62
C ASN A 2 9.75 -2.21 14.36
N MET A 3 8.57 -2.00 14.96
CA MET A 3 7.44 -2.91 14.78
C MET A 3 6.74 -2.79 13.43
N ASP A 4 6.52 -1.57 12.92
CA ASP A 4 5.96 -1.38 11.56
C ASP A 4 6.78 -2.17 10.54
N MET A 5 8.11 -1.96 10.51
CA MET A 5 8.99 -2.68 9.58
C MET A 5 8.96 -4.21 9.76
N MET A 6 8.69 -4.70 10.97
CA MET A 6 8.58 -6.14 11.24
C MET A 6 7.24 -6.73 10.81
N TYR A 7 6.14 -5.98 10.95
CA TYR A 7 4.78 -6.52 10.83
C TYR A 7 3.99 -6.00 9.63
N GLU A 8 4.43 -4.95 8.96
CA GLU A 8 3.73 -4.35 7.83
C GLU A 8 3.45 -5.39 6.73
N LYS A 9 4.45 -6.22 6.40
CA LYS A 9 4.29 -7.31 5.45
C LYS A 9 3.20 -8.30 5.89
N SER A 10 3.23 -8.74 7.14
CA SER A 10 2.23 -9.69 7.66
C SER A 10 0.83 -9.07 7.73
N ALA A 11 0.72 -7.78 8.05
CA ALA A 11 -0.53 -7.04 8.03
C ALA A 11 -1.10 -6.95 6.60
N ARG A 12 -0.24 -6.71 5.60
CA ARG A 12 -0.60 -6.70 4.18
C ARG A 12 -1.11 -8.07 3.73
N GLU A 13 -0.40 -9.14 4.06
CA GLU A 13 -0.80 -10.53 3.77
C GLU A 13 -2.14 -10.88 4.42
N ALA A 14 -2.36 -10.46 5.67
CA ALA A 14 -3.62 -10.66 6.37
C ALA A 14 -4.78 -9.90 5.70
N PHE A 15 -4.54 -8.68 5.22
CA PHE A 15 -5.53 -7.91 4.45
C PHE A 15 -5.90 -8.63 3.15
N VAL A 16 -4.91 -9.09 2.37
CA VAL A 16 -5.12 -9.84 1.13
C VAL A 16 -5.92 -11.11 1.40
N SER A 17 -5.52 -11.89 2.41
CA SER A 17 -6.18 -13.15 2.78
C SER A 17 -7.65 -12.94 3.18
N LYS A 18 -7.97 -11.88 3.92
CA LYS A 18 -9.34 -11.62 4.39
C LYS A 18 -10.25 -11.02 3.33
N THR A 19 -9.71 -10.26 2.39
CA THR A 19 -10.52 -9.44 1.47
C THR A 19 -10.49 -9.91 0.02
N GLY A 20 -9.50 -10.74 -0.34
CA GLY A 20 -9.31 -11.22 -1.71
C GLY A 20 -8.81 -10.15 -2.69
N HIS A 21 -8.49 -8.94 -2.22
CA HIS A 21 -7.97 -7.88 -3.08
C HIS A 21 -6.54 -8.14 -3.52
N ILE A 22 -6.22 -7.62 -4.70
CA ILE A 22 -4.86 -7.60 -5.24
C ILE A 22 -4.19 -6.32 -4.74
N ILE A 23 -3.04 -6.47 -4.08
CA ILE A 23 -2.20 -5.34 -3.64
C ILE A 23 -0.91 -5.35 -4.43
N VAL A 24 -0.50 -4.18 -4.93
CA VAL A 24 0.81 -3.95 -5.52
C VAL A 24 1.63 -3.02 -4.64
N ASP A 25 2.88 -3.41 -4.42
CA ASP A 25 3.89 -2.56 -3.80
C ASP A 25 4.35 -1.50 -4.82
N CYS A 26 4.55 -0.29 -4.34
CA CYS A 26 4.94 0.85 -5.15
C CYS A 26 6.18 1.48 -4.54
N GLY A 27 7.20 1.71 -5.36
CA GLY A 27 8.29 2.59 -4.97
C GLY A 27 7.83 4.05 -4.87
N MET A 28 8.79 4.95 -4.80
CA MET A 28 8.52 6.39 -4.82
C MET A 28 7.82 6.79 -6.12
N MET A 29 6.70 7.49 -5.98
CA MET A 29 5.93 8.07 -7.08
C MET A 29 5.91 9.60 -6.97
N GLU A 30 5.92 10.28 -8.11
CA GLU A 30 5.83 11.74 -8.19
C GLU A 30 4.46 12.17 -8.74
N SER A 31 3.91 13.25 -8.21
CA SER A 31 2.70 13.85 -8.78
C SER A 31 2.96 14.37 -10.19
N ALA A 32 2.08 14.00 -11.13
CA ALA A 32 2.17 14.49 -12.51
C ALA A 32 1.96 16.01 -12.60
N GLY A 33 1.08 16.57 -11.76
CA GLY A 33 0.74 18.00 -11.75
C GLY A 33 1.65 18.85 -10.86
N ASN A 34 2.21 18.27 -9.80
CA ASN A 34 3.06 18.96 -8.83
C ASN A 34 4.37 18.20 -8.63
N LYS A 35 5.37 18.42 -9.49
CA LYS A 35 6.62 17.63 -9.50
C LYS A 35 7.45 17.65 -8.20
N TRP A 36 7.19 18.60 -7.31
CA TRP A 36 7.80 18.66 -5.99
C TRP A 36 7.11 17.77 -4.94
N LEU A 37 5.94 17.20 -5.26
CA LEU A 37 5.18 16.34 -4.37
C LEU A 37 5.39 14.87 -4.77
N GLY A 38 5.80 14.06 -3.81
CA GLY A 38 5.96 12.64 -4.00
C GLY A 38 5.40 11.81 -2.85
N PHE A 39 5.17 10.53 -3.11
CA PHE A 39 4.47 9.60 -2.22
C PHE A 39 4.99 8.17 -2.42
N SER A 40 4.96 7.38 -1.35
CA SER A 40 5.34 5.97 -1.35
C SER A 40 4.36 5.22 -0.45
N PRO A 41 3.15 4.90 -0.96
CA PRO A 41 2.13 4.21 -0.17
C PRO A 41 2.56 2.77 0.14
N ASP A 42 2.10 2.23 1.27
CA ASP A 42 2.39 0.83 1.67
C ASP A 42 1.81 -0.19 0.66
N GLY A 43 0.77 0.21 -0.08
CA GLY A 43 0.31 -0.51 -1.26
C GLY A 43 -0.81 0.20 -2.01
N VAL A 44 -1.10 -0.30 -3.22
CA VAL A 44 -2.25 0.12 -4.03
C VAL A 44 -3.17 -1.07 -4.25
N VAL A 45 -4.46 -0.89 -3.95
CA VAL A 45 -5.51 -1.88 -4.16
C VAL A 45 -5.96 -1.83 -5.61
N LEU A 46 -5.93 -2.98 -6.28
CA LEU A 46 -6.44 -3.13 -7.65
C LEU A 46 -7.77 -3.87 -7.69
N ASN A 47 -8.61 -3.50 -8.65
CA ASN A 47 -9.76 -4.32 -9.05
C ASN A 47 -9.32 -5.50 -9.95
N LEU A 48 -10.29 -6.31 -10.40
CA LEU A 48 -10.04 -7.46 -11.27
C LEU A 48 -9.46 -7.09 -12.65
N ASN A 49 -9.67 -5.86 -13.10
CA ASN A 49 -9.13 -5.33 -14.36
C ASN A 49 -7.72 -4.72 -14.19
N ARG A 50 -7.13 -4.82 -12.99
CA ARG A 50 -5.84 -4.19 -12.62
C ARG A 50 -5.87 -2.67 -12.57
N GLU A 51 -7.03 -2.07 -12.37
CA GLU A 51 -7.16 -0.62 -12.18
C GLU A 51 -7.08 -0.28 -10.68
N ALA A 52 -6.36 0.79 -10.35
CA ALA A 52 -6.23 1.26 -8.97
C ALA A 52 -7.56 1.82 -8.46
N ILE A 53 -8.03 1.30 -7.32
CA ILE A 53 -9.31 1.69 -6.71
C ILE A 53 -9.15 2.29 -5.31
N ALA A 54 -8.06 2.00 -4.61
CA ALA A 54 -7.77 2.56 -3.30
C ALA A 54 -6.27 2.51 -2.97
N LEU A 55 -5.85 3.32 -2.00
CA LEU A 55 -4.54 3.21 -1.35
C LEU A 55 -4.67 2.35 -0.09
N LEU A 56 -3.62 1.57 0.19
CA LEU A 56 -3.45 0.85 1.44
C LEU A 56 -2.41 1.58 2.28
N GLU A 57 -2.82 1.99 3.48
CA GLU A 57 -1.95 2.56 4.52
C GLU A 57 -2.05 1.65 5.75
N ILE A 58 -0.93 1.09 6.16
CA ILE A 58 -0.80 0.18 7.29
C ILE A 58 -0.25 0.96 8.48
N LYS A 59 -0.80 0.67 9.66
CA LYS A 59 -0.30 1.17 10.94
C LYS A 59 -0.28 0.02 11.92
N CYS A 60 0.91 -0.45 12.28
CA CYS A 60 1.08 -1.39 13.39
C CYS A 60 1.15 -0.58 14.68
N LEU A 61 -0.01 -0.44 15.35
CA LEU A 61 -0.08 0.20 16.67
C LEU A 61 0.75 -0.63 17.66
N TYR A 62 1.46 0.06 18.57
CA TYR A 62 2.36 -0.44 19.64
C TYR A 62 3.85 -0.57 19.27
#